data_AF-A0A9P8P5J6-F1
#
_entry.id   AF-A0A9P8P5J6-F1
#
_cell.length_a   1.000
_cell.length_b   1.000
_cell.length_c   1.000
_cell.angle_alpha   90.00
_cell.angle_beta   90.00
_cell.angle_gamma   90.00
#
_symmetry.space_group_name_H-M   'P 1'
#
loop_
_entity.id
_entity.type
_entity.pdbx_description
1 polymer ?
#
loop_
_entity_poly.entity_id
_entity_poly.type
_entity_poly.pdbx_seq_one_letter_code
_entity_poly.pdbx_strand_id
1 'polypeptide(L)'
;MLSNLSIFFTLAVLATSVPVNNHAHHAHEKRAGKCSFPTDKGLVKITNVNGDGWAQDKSCQPGNYCPYACPPGQLMAQWNPSVTSYSYPGSQDGGLYCNDNGELETPISGSDYCVDGKKTATAKNSASKNVAFCQTVLPGNEEMLIPTNVDASSSQTLAVPGTDYWASTASHFYINPPGVSTEDGCQWGSTSNPYGNWAPYVAGFNMDDSGNTFAKIGWNPVYFESGSPFKNDKPSFGVRLSCNDKGKCNGNPCEINPSTHGLNKVSGSSDESDGAAWCVLTATDSSAVTIEVFDV
;
A
#
# COMPACT_ATOMS: atom_id res chain seq x y z
N MET A 1 46.94 34.89 10.18
CA MET A 1 47.24 36.33 10.36
C MET A 1 46.13 36.93 11.21
N LEU A 2 46.46 37.83 12.14
CA LEU A 2 45.49 38.64 12.86
C LEU A 2 45.33 39.98 12.13
N SER A 3 44.12 40.51 12.08
CA SER A 3 43.88 41.96 12.07
C SER A 3 42.57 42.24 12.79
N ASN A 4 42.45 43.41 13.39
CA ASN A 4 41.37 43.76 14.30
C ASN A 4 41.01 45.24 14.09
N LEU A 5 39.88 45.65 14.68
CA LEU A 5 39.53 47.04 14.96
C LEU A 5 39.10 47.96 13.78
N SER A 6 37.86 48.42 13.86
CA SER A 6 37.52 49.85 13.79
C SER A 6 36.24 50.10 14.59
N ILE A 7 36.16 51.27 15.23
CA ILE A 7 35.09 51.70 16.14
C ILE A 7 34.53 53.02 15.59
N PHE A 8 33.22 53.28 15.72
CA PHE A 8 32.70 54.63 16.06
C PHE A 8 31.23 54.62 16.50
N PHE A 9 30.86 55.64 17.29
CA PHE A 9 29.48 56.04 17.63
C PHE A 9 28.80 56.64 16.36
N THR A 10 27.49 56.87 16.22
CA THR A 10 26.34 57.01 17.16
C THR A 10 25.09 56.41 16.43
N LEU A 11 23.79 56.60 16.70
CA LEU A 11 22.97 57.49 17.54
C LEU A 11 21.69 56.75 17.99
N ALA A 12 21.08 57.14 19.11
CA ALA A 12 19.75 56.66 19.52
C ALA A 12 18.63 57.61 19.05
N VAL A 13 17.59 57.06 18.42
CA VAL A 13 16.36 57.79 18.06
C VAL A 13 15.17 57.10 18.73
N LEU A 14 14.49 57.83 19.63
CA LEU A 14 13.25 57.38 20.27
C LEU A 14 12.06 57.64 19.33
N ALA A 15 11.58 56.60 18.66
CA ALA A 15 10.29 56.62 17.98
C ALA A 15 9.20 56.11 18.94
N THR A 16 8.22 56.95 19.26
CA THR A 16 7.07 56.56 20.10
C THR A 16 6.07 55.73 19.29
N SER A 17 5.84 54.49 19.71
CA SER A 17 4.84 53.62 19.09
C SER A 17 3.42 54.06 19.46
N VAL A 18 2.62 54.41 18.46
CA VAL A 18 1.17 54.55 18.61
C VAL A 18 0.55 53.15 18.54
N PRO A 19 -0.29 52.73 19.50
CA PRO A 19 -0.94 51.43 19.45
C PRO A 19 -1.99 51.41 18.35
N VAL A 20 -1.70 50.73 17.23
CA VAL A 20 -2.73 50.38 16.25
C VAL A 20 -3.66 49.36 16.91
N ASN A 21 -4.93 49.72 17.03
CA ASN A 21 -5.95 48.89 17.67
C ASN A 21 -6.34 47.73 16.74
N ASN A 22 -5.49 46.70 16.65
CA ASN A 22 -5.80 45.47 15.94
C ASN A 22 -7.03 44.84 16.59
N HIS A 23 -8.18 44.98 15.92
CA HIS A 23 -9.34 44.17 16.20
C HIS A 23 -8.98 42.73 15.89
N ALA A 24 -8.67 41.97 16.95
CA ALA A 24 -8.56 40.54 16.90
C ALA A 24 -9.94 39.99 16.52
N HIS A 25 -10.15 39.78 15.21
CA HIS A 25 -11.16 38.88 14.73
C HIS A 25 -10.79 37.51 15.29
N HIS A 26 -11.40 37.17 16.42
CA HIS A 26 -11.56 35.80 16.85
C HIS A 26 -12.41 35.11 15.79
N ALA A 27 -11.74 34.67 14.72
CA ALA A 27 -12.21 33.56 13.92
C ALA A 27 -12.47 32.45 14.94
N HIS A 28 -13.75 32.17 15.19
CA HIS A 28 -14.10 30.98 15.92
C HIS A 28 -13.57 29.82 15.09
N GLU A 29 -12.54 29.15 15.59
CA GLU A 29 -12.31 27.75 15.27
C GLU A 29 -13.60 27.01 15.65
N LYS A 30 -14.51 26.91 14.68
CA LYS A 30 -15.31 25.70 14.57
C LYS A 30 -14.30 24.57 14.70
N ARG A 31 -14.48 23.71 15.69
CA ARG A 31 -13.83 22.40 15.68
C ARG A 31 -14.43 21.64 14.50
N ALA A 32 -13.90 21.88 13.30
CA ALA A 32 -14.29 21.19 12.09
C ALA A 32 -14.14 19.70 12.36
N GLY A 33 -15.20 18.94 12.08
CA GLY A 33 -15.26 17.55 12.50
C GLY A 33 -14.16 16.75 11.83
N LYS A 34 -13.54 15.81 12.56
CA LYS A 34 -12.83 14.71 11.89
C LYS A 34 -13.85 14.03 10.97
N CYS A 35 -13.57 13.90 9.68
CA CYS A 35 -14.47 13.17 8.81
C CYS A 35 -14.54 11.70 9.26
N SER A 36 -15.74 11.29 9.66
CA SER A 36 -15.99 9.95 10.18
C SER A 36 -16.00 8.94 9.04
N PHE A 37 -15.36 7.79 9.24
CA PHE A 37 -15.32 6.72 8.23
C PHE A 37 -16.76 6.27 7.85
N PRO A 38 -17.12 6.28 6.56
CA PRO A 38 -18.50 6.04 6.14
C PRO A 38 -18.82 4.53 6.13
N THR A 39 -19.58 4.09 7.12
CA THR A 39 -19.87 2.66 7.38
C THR A 39 -20.98 2.07 6.49
N ASP A 40 -21.65 2.89 5.67
CA ASP A 40 -22.78 2.50 4.82
C ASP A 40 -22.41 2.32 3.32
N LYS A 41 -21.13 2.49 2.95
CA LYS A 41 -20.66 2.48 1.54
C LYS A 41 -19.98 1.18 1.10
N GLY A 42 -20.07 0.11 1.89
CA GLY A 42 -19.44 -1.19 1.57
C GLY A 42 -17.91 -1.22 1.70
N LEU A 43 -17.29 -0.19 2.26
CA LEU A 43 -15.85 -0.09 2.46
C LEU A 43 -15.38 -1.03 3.59
N VAL A 44 -14.14 -1.50 3.48
CA VAL A 44 -13.49 -2.28 4.54
C VAL A 44 -12.95 -1.32 5.60
N LYS A 45 -13.46 -1.43 6.83
CA LYS A 45 -13.02 -0.60 7.95
C LYS A 45 -11.70 -1.14 8.53
N ILE A 46 -10.66 -0.31 8.52
CA ILE A 46 -9.37 -0.65 9.13
C ILE A 46 -9.40 -0.34 10.64
N THR A 47 -9.07 -1.32 11.48
CA THR A 47 -9.21 -1.21 12.96
C THR A 47 -7.95 -1.53 13.75
N ASN A 48 -6.86 -1.89 13.07
CA ASN A 48 -5.56 -2.24 13.64
C ASN A 48 -4.54 -1.08 13.66
N VAL A 49 -4.87 0.07 13.05
CA VAL A 49 -4.07 1.32 13.11
C VAL A 49 -4.90 2.50 13.62
N ASN A 50 -4.27 3.62 13.98
CA ASN A 50 -4.92 4.81 14.55
C ASN A 50 -5.67 5.68 13.50
N GLY A 51 -6.17 5.05 12.44
CA GLY A 51 -6.86 5.67 11.31
C GLY A 51 -8.36 5.94 11.52
N ASP A 52 -8.95 5.64 12.68
CA ASP A 52 -10.41 5.73 12.96
C ASP A 52 -11.32 4.95 11.97
N GLY A 53 -10.77 4.04 11.16
CA GLY A 53 -11.46 3.30 10.10
C GLY A 53 -10.81 3.45 8.73
N TRP A 54 -10.13 4.56 8.49
CA TRP A 54 -9.45 4.90 7.24
C TRP A 54 -8.18 4.06 7.04
N ALA A 55 -7.77 3.87 5.78
CA ALA A 55 -6.56 3.12 5.43
C ALA A 55 -5.33 4.04 5.50
N GLN A 56 -5.02 4.51 6.71
CA GLN A 56 -3.87 5.37 7.03
C GLN A 56 -3.58 5.33 8.54
N ASP A 57 -2.37 5.68 8.97
CA ASP A 57 -1.95 5.64 10.37
C ASP A 57 -2.61 6.71 11.27
N LYS A 58 -3.31 7.70 10.68
CA LYS A 58 -3.92 8.85 11.35
C LYS A 58 -5.38 9.05 10.95
N SER A 59 -6.18 9.57 11.87
CA SER A 59 -7.54 9.99 11.60
C SER A 59 -7.64 11.02 10.47
N CYS A 60 -8.59 10.83 9.55
CA CYS A 60 -8.97 11.81 8.53
C CYS A 60 -9.30 13.19 9.13
N GLN A 61 -8.66 14.25 8.64
CA GLN A 61 -8.84 15.64 9.08
C GLN A 61 -9.41 16.52 7.93
N PRO A 62 -10.15 17.59 8.24
CA PRO A 62 -10.49 18.65 7.30
C PRO A 62 -9.26 19.17 6.53
N GLY A 63 -9.44 19.41 5.23
CA GLY A 63 -8.39 19.83 4.31
C GLY A 63 -7.61 18.69 3.64
N ASN A 64 -7.77 17.44 4.09
CA ASN A 64 -6.98 16.29 3.63
C ASN A 64 -7.78 15.32 2.73
N TYR A 65 -7.05 14.61 1.87
CA TYR A 65 -7.51 13.35 1.29
C TYR A 65 -7.39 12.20 2.30
N CYS A 66 -8.30 11.24 2.22
CA CYS A 66 -8.48 10.18 3.19
C CYS A 66 -8.65 8.82 2.50
N PRO A 67 -7.56 8.04 2.35
CA PRO A 67 -7.59 6.72 1.73
C PRO A 67 -8.43 5.72 2.52
N TYR A 68 -9.03 4.76 1.81
CA TYR A 68 -9.87 3.73 2.38
C TYR A 68 -9.65 2.38 1.70
N ALA A 69 -9.96 1.29 2.41
CA ALA A 69 -9.84 -0.06 1.88
C ALA A 69 -11.13 -0.51 1.17
N CYS A 70 -10.96 -1.18 0.05
CA CYS A 70 -12.03 -1.83 -0.69
C CYS A 70 -12.06 -3.35 -0.42
N PRO A 71 -13.19 -4.03 -0.70
CA PRO A 71 -13.26 -5.49 -0.65
C PRO A 71 -12.20 -6.21 -1.50
N PRO A 72 -11.82 -7.47 -1.17
CA PRO A 72 -10.89 -8.25 -1.97
C PRO A 72 -11.24 -8.29 -3.47
N GLY A 73 -10.24 -8.05 -4.31
CA GLY A 73 -10.41 -7.97 -5.77
C GLY A 73 -10.79 -6.57 -6.29
N GLN A 74 -11.13 -5.63 -5.43
CA GLN A 74 -11.54 -4.26 -5.80
C GLN A 74 -10.45 -3.21 -5.50
N LEU A 75 -10.58 -2.06 -6.15
CA LEU A 75 -9.67 -0.91 -6.07
C LEU A 75 -10.41 0.35 -5.63
N MET A 76 -9.73 1.19 -4.86
CA MET A 76 -10.21 2.52 -4.46
C MET A 76 -10.35 3.41 -5.70
N ALA A 77 -11.57 3.90 -5.98
CA ALA A 77 -11.94 4.59 -7.22
C ALA A 77 -12.13 6.12 -7.06
N GLN A 78 -11.51 6.68 -6.02
CA GLN A 78 -11.53 8.10 -5.66
C GLN A 78 -10.11 8.51 -5.23
N TRP A 79 -9.65 9.67 -5.71
CA TRP A 79 -8.34 10.30 -5.45
C TRP A 79 -8.35 11.71 -6.05
N ASN A 80 -7.34 12.55 -5.77
CA ASN A 80 -7.20 13.87 -6.40
C ASN A 80 -7.04 13.77 -7.93
N PRO A 81 -8.03 14.18 -8.75
CA PRO A 81 -7.97 14.00 -10.21
C PRO A 81 -6.93 14.89 -10.90
N SER A 82 -6.30 15.84 -10.19
CA SER A 82 -5.17 16.63 -10.71
C SER A 82 -3.81 15.94 -10.56
N VAL A 83 -3.72 14.87 -9.74
CA VAL A 83 -2.49 14.08 -9.59
C VAL A 83 -2.48 12.94 -10.59
N THR A 84 -1.64 13.06 -11.61
CA THR A 84 -1.49 12.08 -12.70
C THR A 84 -0.15 11.35 -12.71
N SER A 85 0.72 11.59 -11.71
CA SER A 85 2.04 10.95 -11.59
C SER A 85 2.32 10.42 -10.19
N TYR A 86 3.12 9.36 -10.10
CA TYR A 86 3.66 8.84 -8.84
C TYR A 86 4.72 9.82 -8.31
N SER A 87 4.30 10.83 -7.54
CA SER A 87 5.18 11.91 -7.09
C SER A 87 4.68 12.51 -5.77
N TYR A 88 5.52 12.47 -4.74
CA TYR A 88 5.24 13.10 -3.45
C TYR A 88 5.18 14.64 -3.59
N PRO A 89 4.24 15.35 -2.92
CA PRO A 89 3.23 14.83 -1.98
C PRO A 89 1.98 14.24 -2.64
N GLY A 90 1.71 14.56 -3.91
CA GLY A 90 0.44 14.19 -4.58
C GLY A 90 0.14 12.69 -4.62
N SER A 91 1.16 11.82 -4.58
CA SER A 91 0.97 10.36 -4.45
C SER A 91 0.21 9.94 -3.19
N GLN A 92 0.08 10.83 -2.18
CA GLN A 92 -0.68 10.59 -0.96
C GLN A 92 -2.15 11.03 -1.05
N ASP A 93 -2.57 11.72 -2.12
CA ASP A 93 -3.91 12.31 -2.26
C ASP A 93 -4.98 11.26 -2.67
N GLY A 94 -5.04 10.15 -1.94
CA GLY A 94 -5.96 9.03 -2.20
C GLY A 94 -7.28 9.10 -1.44
N GLY A 95 -8.32 8.54 -2.03
CA GLY A 95 -9.62 8.34 -1.40
C GLY A 95 -10.55 9.55 -1.44
N LEU A 96 -11.31 9.74 -0.36
CA LEU A 96 -12.29 10.82 -0.26
C LEU A 96 -11.64 12.10 0.23
N TYR A 97 -12.13 13.25 -0.22
CA TYR A 97 -11.70 14.53 0.31
C TYR A 97 -12.54 14.90 1.54
N CYS A 98 -11.88 15.30 2.62
CA CYS A 98 -12.54 15.86 3.80
C CYS A 98 -12.49 17.38 3.72
N ASN A 99 -13.62 18.03 3.47
CA ASN A 99 -13.65 19.48 3.28
C ASN A 99 -13.48 20.24 4.62
N ASP A 100 -13.27 21.56 4.55
CA ASP A 100 -13.03 22.43 5.72
C ASP A 100 -14.16 22.44 6.77
N ASN A 101 -15.35 21.93 6.45
CA ASN A 101 -16.45 21.79 7.41
C ASN A 101 -16.42 20.44 8.16
N GLY A 102 -15.65 19.46 7.69
CA GLY A 102 -15.66 18.08 8.17
C GLY A 102 -16.67 17.18 7.44
N GLU A 103 -17.01 17.51 6.20
CA GLU A 103 -17.90 16.73 5.32
C GLU A 103 -17.08 15.97 4.26
N LEU A 104 -17.57 14.80 3.84
CA LEU A 104 -16.89 13.95 2.86
C LEU A 104 -17.37 14.20 1.43
N GLU A 105 -16.42 14.41 0.53
CA GLU A 105 -16.63 14.63 -0.89
C GLU A 105 -15.96 13.52 -1.72
N THR A 106 -16.61 13.11 -2.81
CA THR A 106 -16.05 12.21 -3.84
C THR A 106 -15.37 13.06 -4.92
N PRO A 107 -14.02 13.09 -5.00
CA PRO A 107 -13.31 13.96 -5.94
C PRO A 107 -13.57 13.60 -7.42
N ILE A 108 -13.92 12.35 -7.70
CA ILE A 108 -14.19 11.82 -9.04
C ILE A 108 -15.70 11.63 -9.19
N SER A 109 -16.36 12.69 -9.69
CA SER A 109 -17.80 12.72 -9.92
C SER A 109 -18.24 11.62 -10.89
N GLY A 110 -19.26 10.84 -10.50
CA GLY A 110 -19.78 9.72 -11.29
C GLY A 110 -18.98 8.42 -11.20
N SER A 111 -17.86 8.39 -10.46
CA SER A 111 -17.19 7.15 -10.06
C SER A 111 -17.79 6.61 -8.76
N ASP A 112 -17.79 5.29 -8.59
CA ASP A 112 -18.12 4.63 -7.32
C ASP A 112 -17.01 4.86 -6.26
N TYR A 113 -17.18 4.29 -5.07
CA TYR A 113 -16.10 4.25 -4.08
C TYR A 113 -15.09 3.13 -4.38
N CYS A 114 -15.59 1.94 -4.74
CA CYS A 114 -14.79 0.76 -5.03
C CYS A 114 -15.21 0.19 -6.37
N VAL A 115 -14.24 -0.06 -7.25
CA VAL A 115 -14.46 -0.70 -8.56
C VAL A 115 -13.75 -2.04 -8.62
N ASP A 116 -14.28 -2.99 -9.37
CA ASP A 116 -13.61 -4.25 -9.62
C ASP A 116 -12.28 -4.03 -10.35
N GLY A 117 -11.20 -4.65 -9.88
CA GLY A 117 -10.00 -4.84 -10.68
C GLY A 117 -10.27 -5.77 -11.86
N LYS A 118 -9.29 -5.99 -12.74
CA LYS A 118 -9.45 -6.79 -13.98
C LYS A 118 -9.73 -8.29 -13.75
N LYS A 119 -9.77 -8.75 -12.49
CA LYS A 119 -10.07 -10.14 -12.03
C LYS A 119 -9.12 -11.22 -12.55
N THR A 120 -7.93 -10.84 -13.02
CA THR A 120 -6.92 -11.73 -13.60
C THR A 120 -5.89 -12.26 -12.60
N ALA A 121 -6.04 -12.02 -11.28
CA ALA A 121 -5.18 -12.59 -10.25
C ALA A 121 -5.99 -13.26 -9.13
N THR A 122 -5.54 -14.44 -8.70
CA THR A 122 -6.15 -15.20 -7.59
C THR A 122 -5.07 -15.60 -6.58
N ALA A 123 -5.31 -15.34 -5.30
CA ALA A 123 -4.59 -16.00 -4.21
C ALA A 123 -5.29 -17.32 -3.89
N LYS A 124 -4.56 -18.42 -3.94
CA LYS A 124 -4.98 -19.77 -3.51
C LYS A 124 -4.18 -20.15 -2.28
N ASN A 125 -4.85 -20.58 -1.23
CA ASN A 125 -4.21 -21.04 -0.01
C ASN A 125 -4.27 -22.57 0.10
N SER A 126 -3.12 -23.21 -0.14
CA SER A 126 -2.88 -24.65 0.07
C SER A 126 -2.18 -24.95 1.40
N ALA A 127 -1.95 -23.94 2.25
CA ALA A 127 -1.41 -24.10 3.60
C ALA A 127 -2.50 -24.50 4.61
N SER A 128 -2.06 -25.00 5.76
CA SER A 128 -2.90 -25.54 6.85
C SER A 128 -3.66 -24.49 7.68
N LYS A 129 -3.39 -23.19 7.47
CA LYS A 129 -4.01 -22.05 8.16
C LYS A 129 -4.35 -20.93 7.18
N ASN A 130 -5.13 -19.94 7.61
CA ASN A 130 -5.42 -18.74 6.83
C ASN A 130 -4.13 -17.97 6.43
N VAL A 131 -4.19 -17.17 5.38
CA VAL A 131 -3.09 -16.29 4.95
C VAL A 131 -3.63 -14.87 4.70
N ALA A 132 -3.01 -13.88 5.33
CA ALA A 132 -3.31 -12.47 5.12
C ALA A 132 -2.44 -11.89 3.99
N PHE A 133 -3.06 -11.63 2.83
CA PHE A 133 -2.51 -10.78 1.77
C PHE A 133 -2.89 -9.33 2.09
N CYS A 134 -1.89 -8.45 2.17
CA CYS A 134 -2.08 -7.07 2.61
C CYS A 134 -1.61 -6.11 1.53
N GLN A 135 -2.55 -5.47 0.85
CA GLN A 135 -2.30 -4.53 -0.24
C GLN A 135 -1.82 -3.18 0.30
N THR A 136 -0.86 -2.57 -0.38
CA THR A 136 -0.38 -1.21 -0.11
C THR A 136 -1.42 -0.16 -0.51
N VAL A 137 -1.62 0.85 0.34
CA VAL A 137 -2.54 1.96 0.07
C VAL A 137 -1.92 2.91 -0.96
N LEU A 138 -2.39 2.82 -2.21
CA LEU A 138 -1.91 3.61 -3.33
C LEU A 138 -3.09 4.06 -4.22
N PRO A 139 -3.26 5.36 -4.51
CA PRO A 139 -2.59 6.50 -3.88
C PRO A 139 -2.85 6.56 -2.35
N GLY A 140 -1.89 7.07 -1.59
CA GLY A 140 -1.93 7.11 -0.12
C GLY A 140 -0.54 7.05 0.53
N ASN A 141 -0.46 6.49 1.74
CA ASN A 141 0.77 6.37 2.52
C ASN A 141 1.64 5.16 2.16
N GLU A 142 1.25 4.34 1.18
CA GLU A 142 1.97 3.14 0.70
C GLU A 142 2.10 2.01 1.76
N GLU A 143 1.54 2.17 2.96
CA GLU A 143 1.48 1.14 4.00
C GLU A 143 0.56 -0.03 3.60
N MET A 144 0.88 -1.24 4.08
CA MET A 144 0.22 -2.51 3.75
C MET A 144 -1.10 -2.73 4.52
N LEU A 145 -2.04 -1.78 4.43
CA LEU A 145 -3.23 -1.72 5.29
C LEU A 145 -4.48 -2.37 4.69
N ILE A 146 -4.55 -2.64 3.39
CA ILE A 146 -5.78 -3.12 2.72
C ILE A 146 -5.85 -4.66 2.81
N PRO A 147 -6.79 -5.26 3.56
CA PRO A 147 -6.70 -6.67 3.93
C PRO A 147 -7.42 -7.60 2.95
N THR A 148 -6.82 -8.77 2.69
CA THR A 148 -7.45 -9.92 2.05
C THR A 148 -7.07 -11.19 2.80
N ASN A 149 -8.01 -11.73 3.60
CA ASN A 149 -7.85 -13.02 4.26
C ASN A 149 -8.22 -14.16 3.30
N VAL A 150 -7.31 -15.13 3.14
CA VAL A 150 -7.53 -16.35 2.36
C VAL A 150 -7.52 -17.54 3.31
N ASP A 151 -8.67 -18.12 3.61
CA ASP A 151 -8.77 -19.27 4.51
C ASP A 151 -8.07 -20.52 3.97
N ALA A 152 -7.72 -21.45 4.87
CA ALA A 152 -7.06 -22.71 4.51
C ALA A 152 -7.90 -23.50 3.49
N SER A 153 -7.27 -24.03 2.44
CA SER A 153 -7.93 -24.70 1.30
C SER A 153 -8.91 -23.83 0.50
N SER A 154 -8.84 -22.50 0.64
CA SER A 154 -9.71 -21.53 -0.05
C SER A 154 -8.94 -20.66 -1.06
N SER A 155 -9.64 -19.74 -1.71
CA SER A 155 -9.06 -18.78 -2.66
C SER A 155 -9.82 -17.46 -2.68
N GLN A 156 -9.11 -16.35 -2.93
CA GLN A 156 -9.68 -15.02 -3.12
C GLN A 156 -9.15 -14.36 -4.40
N THR A 157 -9.97 -13.53 -5.05
CA THR A 157 -9.50 -12.65 -6.13
C THR A 157 -8.63 -11.55 -5.54
N LEU A 158 -7.48 -11.29 -6.14
CA LEU A 158 -6.63 -10.14 -5.81
C LEU A 158 -6.96 -8.98 -6.75
N ALA A 159 -6.83 -7.76 -6.24
CA ALA A 159 -7.05 -6.56 -7.03
C ALA A 159 -5.98 -6.44 -8.13
N VAL A 160 -6.41 -6.19 -9.37
CA VAL A 160 -5.50 -5.95 -10.51
C VAL A 160 -5.91 -4.65 -11.20
N PRO A 161 -5.13 -3.57 -11.10
CA PRO A 161 -5.36 -2.33 -11.84
C PRO A 161 -5.07 -2.50 -13.32
N GLY A 162 -5.69 -1.65 -14.13
CA GLY A 162 -5.28 -1.42 -15.52
C GLY A 162 -4.54 -0.10 -15.68
N THR A 163 -4.24 0.22 -16.94
CA THR A 163 -3.75 1.53 -17.41
C THR A 163 -4.61 2.71 -16.95
N ASP A 164 -5.92 2.47 -16.79
CA ASP A 164 -6.97 3.38 -16.34
C ASP A 164 -6.97 3.66 -14.83
N TYR A 165 -6.16 2.92 -14.05
CA TYR A 165 -5.99 3.20 -12.63
C TYR A 165 -5.10 4.43 -12.38
N TRP A 166 -5.11 4.95 -11.14
CA TRP A 166 -4.33 6.12 -10.76
C TRP A 166 -2.86 6.00 -11.18
N ALA A 167 -2.37 7.00 -11.93
CA ALA A 167 -1.02 7.07 -12.51
C ALA A 167 -0.57 5.77 -13.25
N SER A 168 -1.52 4.99 -13.79
CA SER A 168 -1.32 3.68 -14.43
C SER A 168 -0.52 2.68 -13.56
N THR A 169 -0.69 2.78 -12.24
CA THR A 169 0.12 2.04 -11.25
C THR A 169 -0.29 0.57 -11.10
N ALA A 170 0.65 -0.22 -10.56
CA ALA A 170 0.42 -1.61 -10.18
C ALA A 170 -0.10 -1.74 -8.74
N SER A 171 -0.82 -2.82 -8.49
CA SER A 171 -1.09 -3.29 -7.12
C SER A 171 0.16 -3.94 -6.53
N HIS A 172 0.35 -3.82 -5.22
CA HIS A 172 1.42 -4.47 -4.48
C HIS A 172 0.89 -5.03 -3.17
N PHE A 173 1.33 -6.22 -2.80
CA PHE A 173 0.83 -7.02 -1.67
C PHE A 173 1.98 -7.60 -0.86
N TYR A 174 1.89 -7.50 0.47
CA TYR A 174 2.69 -8.29 1.41
C TYR A 174 1.96 -9.60 1.72
N ILE A 175 2.69 -10.73 1.71
CA ILE A 175 2.13 -12.07 1.96
C ILE A 175 2.62 -12.57 3.32
N ASN A 176 1.74 -12.53 4.32
CA ASN A 176 2.08 -12.90 5.69
C ASN A 176 2.16 -14.42 5.91
N PRO A 177 2.89 -14.90 6.94
CA PRO A 177 2.94 -16.32 7.28
C PRO A 177 1.57 -16.94 7.57
N PRO A 178 1.34 -18.23 7.22
CA PRO A 178 0.09 -18.93 7.52
C PRO A 178 -0.24 -18.94 9.02
N GLY A 179 -1.45 -18.46 9.35
CA GLY A 179 -1.94 -18.31 10.72
C GLY A 179 -1.77 -16.92 11.33
N VAL A 180 -1.20 -15.96 10.59
CA VAL A 180 -1.27 -14.52 10.94
C VAL A 180 -2.62 -13.98 10.46
N SER A 181 -3.31 -13.21 11.31
CA SER A 181 -4.60 -12.59 10.98
C SER A 181 -4.43 -11.37 10.07
N THR A 182 -5.52 -10.87 9.49
CA THR A 182 -5.50 -9.58 8.77
C THR A 182 -5.21 -8.41 9.70
N GLU A 183 -5.58 -8.52 10.97
CA GLU A 183 -5.39 -7.48 11.98
C GLU A 183 -3.93 -7.41 12.42
N ASP A 184 -3.27 -8.55 12.63
CA ASP A 184 -1.84 -8.63 12.94
C ASP A 184 -0.95 -8.36 11.71
N GLY A 185 -1.36 -8.84 10.53
CA GLY A 185 -0.55 -8.87 9.32
C GLY A 185 -0.67 -7.67 8.39
N CYS A 186 -1.79 -6.92 8.42
CA CYS A 186 -2.01 -5.76 7.56
C CYS A 186 -1.82 -4.43 8.31
N GLN A 187 -0.66 -4.30 8.96
CA GLN A 187 -0.19 -3.10 9.66
C GLN A 187 1.35 -3.05 9.62
N TRP A 188 1.94 -1.92 10.04
CA TRP A 188 3.37 -1.87 10.27
C TRP A 188 3.76 -2.80 11.44
N GLY A 189 4.75 -3.67 11.21
CA GLY A 189 5.13 -4.72 12.15
C GLY A 189 6.16 -4.28 13.18
N SER A 190 6.37 -5.13 14.19
CA SER A 190 7.48 -4.99 15.14
C SER A 190 8.58 -6.01 14.86
N THR A 191 9.79 -5.74 15.32
CA THR A 191 10.94 -6.68 15.27
C THR A 191 10.75 -7.94 16.13
N SER A 192 9.56 -8.19 16.67
CA SER A 192 9.22 -9.40 17.43
C SER A 192 8.80 -10.58 16.54
N ASN A 193 8.19 -10.33 15.38
CA ASN A 193 7.65 -11.37 14.48
C ASN A 193 7.80 -11.01 12.99
N PRO A 194 8.00 -12.00 12.08
CA PRO A 194 8.18 -11.79 10.64
C PRO A 194 6.85 -11.59 9.88
N TYR A 195 6.10 -10.54 10.23
CA TYR A 195 4.84 -10.16 9.57
C TYR A 195 4.66 -8.62 9.49
N GLY A 196 3.63 -8.17 8.79
CA GLY A 196 3.46 -6.75 8.43
C GLY A 196 4.49 -6.34 7.37
N ASN A 197 5.15 -5.20 7.57
CA ASN A 197 6.30 -4.79 6.74
C ASN A 197 7.47 -5.81 6.76
N TRP A 198 7.53 -6.69 7.77
CA TRP A 198 8.50 -7.79 7.89
C TRP A 198 8.02 -9.13 7.30
N ALA A 199 6.88 -9.17 6.60
CA ALA A 199 6.46 -10.38 5.89
C ALA A 199 7.53 -10.78 4.84
N PRO A 200 7.85 -12.08 4.67
CA PRO A 200 9.01 -12.50 3.88
C PRO A 200 8.83 -12.36 2.36
N TYR A 201 7.58 -12.34 1.88
CA TYR A 201 7.26 -12.35 0.45
C TYR A 201 6.33 -11.21 0.07
N VAL A 202 6.51 -10.74 -1.17
CA VAL A 202 5.66 -9.74 -1.81
C VAL A 202 5.18 -10.21 -3.17
N ALA A 203 4.05 -9.67 -3.62
CA ALA A 203 3.52 -9.83 -4.96
C ALA A 203 3.07 -8.50 -5.55
N GLY A 204 2.98 -8.41 -6.87
CA GLY A 204 2.41 -7.25 -7.55
C GLY A 204 1.83 -7.57 -8.91
N PHE A 205 0.79 -6.82 -9.31
CA PHE A 205 0.02 -7.07 -10.52
C PHE A 205 -0.48 -5.78 -11.19
N ASN A 206 -0.51 -5.79 -12.51
CA ASN A 206 -1.22 -4.83 -13.36
C ASN A 206 -1.61 -5.49 -14.70
N MET A 207 -2.56 -4.89 -15.43
CA MET A 207 -2.91 -5.30 -16.79
C MET A 207 -2.70 -4.14 -17.79
N ASP A 208 -2.23 -4.45 -19.00
CA ASP A 208 -2.19 -3.47 -20.10
C ASP A 208 -3.48 -3.47 -20.95
N ASP A 209 -3.58 -2.50 -21.87
CA ASP A 209 -4.70 -2.37 -22.82
C ASP A 209 -4.80 -3.52 -23.83
N SER A 210 -3.76 -4.35 -23.96
CA SER A 210 -3.76 -5.57 -24.78
C SER A 210 -4.27 -6.79 -24.01
N GLY A 211 -4.65 -6.64 -22.73
CA GLY A 211 -5.12 -7.72 -21.88
C GLY A 211 -4.00 -8.60 -21.31
N ASN A 212 -2.74 -8.14 -21.34
CA ASN A 212 -1.63 -8.84 -20.70
C ASN A 212 -1.63 -8.52 -19.21
N THR A 213 -1.84 -9.52 -18.36
CA THR A 213 -1.67 -9.39 -16.91
C THR A 213 -0.24 -9.74 -16.53
N PHE A 214 0.50 -8.73 -16.07
CA PHE A 214 1.84 -8.89 -15.53
C PHE A 214 1.73 -9.26 -14.05
N ALA A 215 2.48 -10.27 -13.62
CA ALA A 215 2.50 -10.70 -12.24
C ALA A 215 3.94 -10.95 -11.75
N LYS A 216 4.26 -10.42 -10.57
CA LYS A 216 5.53 -10.62 -9.85
C LYS A 216 5.27 -11.36 -8.55
N ILE A 217 6.17 -12.30 -8.20
CA ILE A 217 6.42 -12.67 -6.80
C ILE A 217 7.89 -12.47 -6.47
N GLY A 218 8.19 -12.09 -5.24
CA GLY A 218 9.55 -11.90 -4.78
C GLY A 218 9.69 -12.07 -3.28
N TRP A 219 10.93 -12.23 -2.84
CA TRP A 219 11.26 -11.91 -1.45
C TRP A 219 11.06 -10.41 -1.22
N ASN A 220 10.68 -10.05 0.00
CA ASN A 220 10.60 -8.67 0.44
C ASN A 220 12.03 -8.12 0.71
N PRO A 221 12.48 -7.01 0.09
CA PRO A 221 13.77 -6.38 0.41
C PRO A 221 13.94 -6.07 1.91
N VAL A 222 12.86 -5.63 2.57
CA VAL A 222 12.83 -5.33 4.02
C VAL A 222 13.05 -6.58 4.86
N TYR A 223 12.84 -7.79 4.32
CA TYR A 223 13.19 -9.02 5.04
C TYR A 223 14.71 -9.21 5.17
N PHE A 224 15.51 -8.68 4.24
CA PHE A 224 16.97 -8.87 4.19
C PHE A 224 17.80 -7.65 4.62
N GLU A 225 17.17 -6.51 4.91
CA GLU A 225 17.88 -5.29 5.29
C GLU A 225 18.72 -5.42 6.57
N SER A 226 19.62 -4.46 6.80
CA SER A 226 20.49 -4.45 7.99
C SER A 226 19.71 -4.41 9.31
N GLY A 227 18.54 -3.76 9.34
CA GLY A 227 17.62 -3.68 10.49
C GLY A 227 16.79 -4.94 10.76
N SER A 228 16.58 -5.79 9.75
CA SER A 228 15.79 -7.02 9.90
C SER A 228 16.46 -8.01 10.86
N PRO A 229 15.79 -8.48 11.92
CA PRO A 229 16.27 -9.61 12.70
C PRO A 229 16.08 -10.94 11.93
N PHE A 230 15.06 -11.02 11.06
CA PHE A 230 14.59 -12.24 10.40
C PHE A 230 15.38 -12.63 9.14
N LYS A 231 16.33 -11.81 8.69
CA LYS A 231 17.09 -12.00 7.44
C LYS A 231 17.84 -13.33 7.29
N ASN A 232 18.06 -14.05 8.40
CA ASN A 232 18.68 -15.38 8.42
C ASN A 232 17.66 -16.52 8.70
N ASP A 233 16.41 -16.18 8.97
CA ASP A 233 15.35 -17.12 9.34
C ASP A 233 14.61 -17.59 8.09
N LYS A 234 14.52 -18.91 7.91
CA LYS A 234 13.71 -19.51 6.85
C LYS A 234 12.22 -19.45 7.23
N PRO A 235 11.34 -18.85 6.41
CA PRO A 235 9.90 -18.98 6.61
C PRO A 235 9.45 -20.44 6.54
N SER A 236 8.43 -20.80 7.30
CA SER A 236 7.82 -22.14 7.31
C SER A 236 6.77 -22.34 6.21
N PHE A 237 6.84 -21.55 5.14
CA PHE A 237 5.93 -21.60 4.00
C PHE A 237 6.63 -21.12 2.72
N GLY A 238 6.00 -21.34 1.58
CA GLY A 238 6.45 -20.91 0.25
C GLY A 238 5.31 -20.32 -0.57
N VAL A 239 5.67 -19.70 -1.70
CA VAL A 239 4.73 -19.10 -2.66
C VAL A 239 5.09 -19.47 -4.09
N ARG A 240 4.10 -19.83 -4.91
CA ARG A 240 4.26 -20.27 -6.31
C ARG A 240 3.35 -19.46 -7.21
N LEU A 241 3.91 -18.89 -8.28
CA LEU A 241 3.19 -18.11 -9.29
C LEU A 241 3.05 -18.92 -10.59
N SER A 242 1.84 -18.97 -11.14
CA SER A 242 1.53 -19.72 -12.37
C SER A 242 0.40 -19.08 -13.18
N CYS A 243 0.46 -19.12 -14.52
CA CYS A 243 -0.69 -18.83 -15.37
C CYS A 243 -1.72 -19.97 -15.28
N ASN A 244 -3.01 -19.63 -15.28
CA ASN A 244 -4.10 -20.60 -15.23
C ASN A 244 -4.28 -21.31 -16.58
N ASP A 245 -4.01 -20.61 -17.69
CA ASP A 245 -3.86 -21.19 -19.03
C ASP A 245 -2.39 -21.19 -19.44
N LYS A 246 -1.84 -22.37 -19.74
CA LYS A 246 -0.45 -22.56 -20.17
C LYS A 246 -0.21 -22.19 -21.63
N GLY A 247 -1.26 -22.16 -22.46
CA GLY A 247 -1.18 -21.68 -23.84
C GLY A 247 -1.12 -20.15 -23.95
N LYS A 248 -1.47 -19.45 -22.87
CA LYS A 248 -1.50 -17.98 -22.74
C LYS A 248 -0.51 -17.48 -21.69
N CYS A 249 0.68 -18.07 -21.64
CA CYS A 249 1.68 -17.81 -20.60
C CYS A 249 3.03 -17.45 -21.21
N ASN A 250 3.46 -16.20 -21.01
CA ASN A 250 4.82 -15.76 -21.29
C ASN A 250 5.65 -15.91 -20.01
N GLY A 251 6.58 -16.87 -20.03
CA GLY A 251 7.36 -17.29 -18.86
C GLY A 251 6.96 -18.70 -18.38
N ASN A 252 7.77 -19.26 -17.47
CA ASN A 252 7.46 -20.52 -16.81
C ASN A 252 6.93 -20.23 -15.38
N PRO A 253 6.12 -21.12 -14.80
CA PRO A 253 5.81 -21.07 -13.38
C PRO A 253 7.08 -21.03 -12.52
N CYS A 254 7.06 -20.23 -11.46
CA CYS A 254 8.18 -20.03 -10.55
C CYS A 254 7.71 -20.08 -9.10
N GLU A 255 8.60 -20.45 -8.18
CA GLU A 255 8.28 -20.52 -6.75
C GLU A 255 9.43 -20.07 -5.86
N ILE A 256 9.05 -19.52 -4.71
CA ILE A 256 9.90 -19.30 -3.55
C ILE A 256 9.61 -20.43 -2.57
N ASN A 257 10.64 -21.22 -2.28
CA ASN A 257 10.53 -22.42 -1.48
C ASN A 257 11.78 -22.52 -0.59
N PRO A 258 11.72 -22.08 0.69
CA PRO A 258 12.91 -21.94 1.52
C PRO A 258 13.46 -23.27 2.03
N SER A 259 12.68 -24.35 2.06
CA SER A 259 13.20 -25.69 2.35
C SER A 259 13.97 -26.28 1.16
N THR A 260 13.53 -26.02 -0.08
CA THR A 260 14.18 -26.54 -1.31
C THR A 260 15.31 -25.66 -1.86
N HIS A 261 15.14 -24.33 -1.86
CA HIS A 261 16.06 -23.38 -2.51
C HIS A 261 16.87 -22.52 -1.52
N GLY A 262 16.48 -22.51 -0.23
CA GLY A 262 17.11 -21.68 0.79
C GLY A 262 16.58 -20.23 0.80
N LEU A 263 17.33 -19.36 1.48
CA LEU A 263 16.99 -17.94 1.58
C LEU A 263 17.34 -17.19 0.29
N ASN A 264 16.53 -16.17 -0.01
CA ASN A 264 16.76 -15.22 -1.10
C ASN A 264 16.97 -15.88 -2.47
N LYS A 265 16.19 -16.93 -2.77
CA LYS A 265 16.19 -17.63 -4.05
C LYS A 265 14.77 -17.90 -4.53
N VAL A 266 14.61 -17.96 -5.85
CA VAL A 266 13.38 -18.22 -6.58
C VAL A 266 13.71 -19.21 -7.70
N SER A 267 12.78 -20.08 -8.06
CA SER A 267 12.96 -20.99 -9.21
C SER A 267 12.55 -20.34 -10.53
N GLY A 268 12.88 -20.98 -11.65
CA GLY A 268 12.54 -20.49 -12.99
C GLY A 268 13.41 -19.31 -13.43
N SER A 269 12.81 -18.37 -14.16
CA SER A 269 13.47 -17.14 -14.60
C SER A 269 13.42 -16.10 -13.47
N SER A 270 14.50 -15.99 -12.71
CA SER A 270 14.64 -15.07 -11.58
C SER A 270 15.64 -13.95 -11.84
N ASP A 271 15.40 -12.79 -11.22
CA ASP A 271 16.33 -11.65 -11.15
C ASP A 271 16.37 -11.09 -9.70
N GLU A 272 17.22 -10.10 -9.42
CA GLU A 272 17.41 -9.54 -8.07
C GLU A 272 17.28 -8.01 -8.07
N SER A 273 16.48 -7.45 -7.16
CA SER A 273 16.33 -6.00 -6.95
C SER A 273 16.42 -5.69 -5.46
N ASP A 274 17.17 -4.66 -5.08
CA ASP A 274 17.33 -4.20 -3.70
C ASP A 274 17.80 -5.32 -2.73
N GLY A 275 18.60 -6.26 -3.25
CA GLY A 275 19.10 -7.42 -2.53
C GLY A 275 18.06 -8.54 -2.32
N ALA A 276 16.89 -8.48 -2.96
CA ALA A 276 15.86 -9.51 -2.91
C ALA A 276 15.58 -10.13 -4.28
N ALA A 277 15.57 -11.46 -4.33
CA ALA A 277 15.31 -12.24 -5.54
C ALA A 277 13.80 -12.35 -5.84
N TRP A 278 13.44 -12.27 -7.12
CA TRP A 278 12.07 -12.30 -7.61
C TRP A 278 11.95 -13.01 -8.97
N CYS A 279 10.72 -13.34 -9.37
CA CYS A 279 10.38 -13.80 -10.71
C CYS A 279 9.12 -13.10 -11.24
N VAL A 280 8.92 -13.16 -12.55
CA VAL A 280 7.72 -12.65 -13.23
C VAL A 280 7.19 -13.66 -14.23
N LEU A 281 5.89 -13.57 -14.51
CA LEU A 281 5.27 -14.10 -15.72
C LEU A 281 4.17 -13.15 -16.19
N THR A 282 3.74 -13.34 -17.44
CA THR A 282 2.64 -12.57 -18.03
C THR A 282 1.60 -13.52 -18.59
N ALA A 283 0.35 -13.40 -18.14
CA ALA A 283 -0.79 -14.09 -18.71
C ALA A 283 -1.41 -13.23 -19.82
N THR A 284 -1.55 -13.78 -21.03
CA THR A 284 -2.00 -13.03 -22.23
C THR A 284 -3.50 -13.15 -22.46
N ASP A 285 -4.07 -12.34 -23.36
CA ASP A 285 -5.46 -12.42 -23.82
C ASP A 285 -6.50 -12.42 -22.67
N SER A 286 -6.29 -11.56 -21.67
CA SER A 286 -7.07 -11.49 -20.40
C SER A 286 -7.15 -12.81 -19.62
N SER A 287 -6.16 -13.70 -19.79
CA SER A 287 -6.00 -14.89 -18.95
C SER A 287 -5.54 -14.51 -17.55
N ALA A 288 -5.81 -15.40 -16.59
CA ALA A 288 -5.57 -15.17 -15.18
C ALA A 288 -4.32 -15.91 -14.66
N VAL A 289 -3.76 -15.42 -13.56
CA VAL A 289 -2.70 -16.04 -12.78
C VAL A 289 -3.19 -16.50 -11.40
N THR A 290 -2.53 -17.50 -10.85
CA THR A 290 -2.69 -17.92 -9.45
C THR A 290 -1.36 -17.77 -8.71
N ILE A 291 -1.40 -17.13 -7.55
CA ILE A 291 -0.40 -17.32 -6.49
C ILE A 291 -0.92 -18.40 -5.56
N GLU A 292 -0.20 -19.51 -5.46
CA GLU A 292 -0.43 -20.55 -4.47
C GLU A 292 0.50 -20.36 -3.27
N VAL A 293 -0.06 -20.36 -2.06
CA VAL A 293 0.67 -20.35 -0.78
C VAL A 293 0.62 -21.75 -0.17
N PHE A 294 1.74 -22.26 0.34
CA PHE A 294 1.85 -23.64 0.83
C PHE A 294 2.85 -23.79 2.00
N ASP A 295 2.62 -24.74 2.91
CA ASP A 295 3.56 -25.11 3.98
C ASP A 295 4.78 -25.89 3.41
N VAL A 296 5.97 -25.81 4.03
CA VAL A 296 7.27 -26.31 3.48
C VAL A 296 8.21 -27.01 4.46
#